data_AF-A0A7M5X360-F1
#
_entry.id   AF-A0A7M5X360-F1
#
_cell.length_a   1.000
_cell.length_b   1.000
_cell.length_c   1.000
_cell.angle_alpha   90.00
_cell.angle_beta   90.00
_cell.angle_gamma   90.00
#
_symmetry.space_group_name_H-M   'P 1'
#
loop_
_entity.id
_entity.type
_entity.pdbx_description
1 polymer ?
#
loop_
_entity_poly.entity_id
_entity_poly.type
_entity_poly.pdbx_seq_one_letter_code
_entity_poly.pdbx_strand_id
1 'polypeptide(L)'
;AGLTINEEKSHLNPSKSCAWLGFIISSETFKFFVPEKKISALKKLLSSFILRQRGSAREISRVAGMIISMKPAIGSISQILTRHLFFFINEKPTWDRQHNLNNEVCEELLFWFNNLDFYNGHKIRTNNSITKVVFSDASEKGYGSFIIEKLGNIVARDNFNYSEKGTSSTYRELLAVKYSLESFYSLLTNQKILWHSDNTNVARIIQIGSRKPHLQNIALDIFKLCLKFDIEITTQWIPREYNQIADQISKYIDYDDWSIDYESFSYIQEKFGKFTFDRFASYTNRKVDSFNSKFYCPGTLGVDSFTCDWSNHFNWLCPPISLIGDTLQHLKSCKGKGVLFVPLWRSAYYWPLITKRRGLSRVLCQDI
;
A
#
# COMPACT_ATOMS: atom_id res chain seq x y z
N ALA A 1 27.07 -53.36 5.78
CA ALA A 1 26.16 -52.62 4.87
C ALA A 1 26.88 -51.36 4.44
N GLY A 2 27.31 -51.31 3.17
CA GLY A 2 28.28 -50.32 2.68
C GLY A 2 27.63 -49.31 1.76
N LEU A 3 27.70 -48.03 2.14
CA LEU A 3 27.50 -46.92 1.22
C LEU A 3 28.87 -46.58 0.60
N THR A 4 28.97 -46.59 -0.72
CA THR A 4 30.18 -46.19 -1.45
C THR A 4 29.99 -44.81 -2.08
N ILE A 5 31.03 -43.98 -1.99
CA ILE A 5 31.03 -42.62 -2.54
C ILE A 5 31.23 -42.72 -4.06
N ASN A 6 30.46 -41.94 -4.82
CA ASN A 6 30.72 -41.73 -6.24
C ASN A 6 31.67 -40.54 -6.40
N GLU A 7 32.96 -40.79 -6.60
CA GLU A 7 33.99 -39.74 -6.63
C GLU A 7 33.78 -38.73 -7.78
N GLU A 8 33.31 -39.16 -8.95
CA GLU A 8 33.05 -38.26 -10.09
C GLU A 8 31.96 -37.22 -9.81
N LYS A 9 30.94 -37.61 -9.04
CA LYS A 9 29.80 -36.74 -8.69
C LYS A 9 29.99 -36.01 -7.36
N SER A 10 31.04 -36.32 -6.61
CA SER A 10 31.25 -35.80 -5.26
C SER A 10 32.27 -34.68 -5.23
N HIS A 11 31.94 -33.59 -4.55
CA HIS A 11 32.90 -32.57 -4.17
C HIS A 11 33.41 -32.87 -2.76
N LEU A 12 34.57 -33.54 -2.66
CA LEU A 12 35.14 -33.98 -1.38
C LEU A 12 35.92 -32.90 -0.64
N ASN A 13 36.32 -31.85 -1.34
CA ASN A 13 36.96 -30.68 -0.72
C ASN A 13 35.90 -29.69 -0.24
N PRO A 14 35.89 -29.32 1.05
CA PRO A 14 34.98 -28.32 1.58
C PRO A 14 35.08 -27.02 0.78
N SER A 15 33.94 -26.54 0.30
CA SER A 15 33.83 -25.26 -0.42
C SER A 15 32.75 -24.40 0.21
N LYS A 16 32.98 -23.08 0.25
CA LYS A 16 31.98 -22.11 0.70
C LYS A 16 30.90 -21.84 -0.33
N SER A 17 31.12 -22.25 -1.58
CA SER A 17 30.17 -22.13 -2.69
C SER A 17 30.11 -23.44 -3.49
N CYS A 18 28.91 -23.96 -3.75
CA CYS A 18 28.76 -25.18 -4.55
C CYS A 18 27.48 -25.17 -5.38
N ALA A 19 27.49 -25.93 -6.47
CA ALA A 19 26.30 -26.18 -7.26
C ALA A 19 25.52 -27.35 -6.65
N TRP A 20 24.25 -27.15 -6.32
CA TRP A 20 23.40 -28.17 -5.73
C TRP A 20 21.94 -27.99 -6.17
N LEU A 21 21.28 -29.08 -6.59
CA LEU A 21 19.91 -29.09 -7.15
C LEU A 21 19.66 -28.00 -8.23
N GLY A 22 20.69 -27.69 -9.02
CA GLY A 22 20.60 -26.70 -10.09
C GLY A 22 20.63 -25.23 -9.65
N PHE A 23 21.07 -24.97 -8.42
CA PHE A 23 21.37 -23.64 -7.85
C PHE A 23 22.83 -23.56 -7.40
N ILE A 24 23.32 -22.35 -7.19
CA ILE A 24 24.59 -22.10 -6.50
C ILE A 24 24.25 -21.69 -5.07
N ILE A 25 24.76 -22.43 -4.09
CA ILE A 25 24.60 -22.15 -2.67
C ILE A 25 25.87 -21.46 -2.18
N SER A 26 25.74 -20.30 -1.56
CA SER A 26 26.86 -19.60 -0.91
C SER A 26 26.64 -19.57 0.59
N SER A 27 27.53 -20.24 1.33
CA SER A 27 27.56 -20.19 2.79
C SER A 27 28.14 -18.87 3.34
N GLU A 28 28.93 -18.16 2.54
CA GLU A 28 29.51 -16.86 2.89
C GLU A 28 28.45 -15.76 2.92
N THR A 29 27.58 -15.72 1.92
CA THR A 29 26.48 -14.74 1.84
C THR A 29 25.16 -15.27 2.38
N PHE A 30 25.10 -16.57 2.69
CA PHE A 30 23.92 -17.30 3.13
C PHE A 30 22.72 -17.14 2.17
N LYS A 31 22.99 -17.30 0.86
CA LYS A 31 22.05 -17.08 -0.24
C LYS A 31 22.04 -18.22 -1.26
N PHE A 32 20.90 -18.39 -1.93
CA PHE A 32 20.77 -19.17 -3.16
C PHE A 32 20.88 -18.26 -4.38
N PHE A 33 21.60 -18.73 -5.40
CA PHE A 33 21.73 -18.07 -6.69
C PHE A 33 21.33 -19.01 -7.83
N VAL A 34 20.71 -18.45 -8.86
CA VAL A 34 20.52 -19.09 -10.15
C VAL A 34 21.85 -19.07 -10.91
N PRO A 35 22.29 -20.20 -11.50
CA PRO A 35 23.48 -20.23 -12.35
C PRO A 35 23.35 -19.29 -13.55
N GLU A 36 24.42 -18.59 -13.90
CA GLU A 36 24.44 -17.61 -14.99
C GLU A 36 23.93 -18.19 -16.32
N LYS A 37 24.32 -19.42 -16.65
CA LYS A 37 23.83 -20.13 -17.84
C LYS A 37 22.30 -20.19 -17.93
N LYS A 38 21.60 -20.38 -16.81
CA LYS A 38 20.13 -20.39 -16.76
C LYS A 38 19.55 -18.99 -16.92
N ILE A 39 20.18 -17.97 -16.31
CA ILE A 39 19.78 -16.56 -16.46
C ILE A 39 19.91 -16.13 -17.92
N SER A 40 21.06 -16.37 -18.55
CA SER A 40 21.30 -16.00 -19.95
C SER A 40 20.33 -16.71 -20.90
N ALA A 41 20.01 -17.98 -20.63
CA ALA A 41 19.01 -18.71 -21.42
C ALA A 41 17.61 -18.11 -21.31
N LEU A 42 17.19 -17.72 -20.10
CA LEU A 42 15.90 -17.06 -19.88
C LEU A 42 15.88 -15.67 -20.54
N LYS A 43 16.92 -14.86 -20.38
CA LYS A 43 17.02 -13.54 -21.00
C LYS A 43 16.93 -13.59 -22.53
N LYS A 44 17.63 -14.53 -23.18
CA LYS A 44 17.54 -14.74 -24.63
C LYS A 44 16.12 -15.06 -25.09
N LEU A 45 15.41 -15.86 -24.28
CA LEU A 45 14.05 -16.24 -24.56
C LEU A 45 13.11 -15.03 -24.38
N LEU A 46 13.23 -14.30 -23.27
CA LEU A 46 12.48 -13.05 -23.01
C LEU A 46 12.69 -11.99 -24.09
N SER A 47 13.92 -11.74 -24.53
CA SER A 47 14.22 -10.73 -25.57
C SER A 47 13.51 -11.04 -26.89
N SER A 48 13.32 -12.32 -27.22
CA SER A 48 12.58 -12.70 -28.43
C SER A 48 11.09 -12.31 -28.35
N PHE A 49 10.46 -12.43 -27.19
CA PHE A 49 9.05 -12.04 -26.99
C PHE A 49 8.90 -10.52 -26.94
N ILE A 50 9.84 -9.81 -26.31
CA ILE A 50 9.81 -8.35 -26.23
C ILE A 50 9.83 -7.71 -27.62
N LEU A 51 10.65 -8.25 -28.55
CA LEU A 51 10.74 -7.75 -29.91
C LEU A 51 9.48 -8.07 -30.75
N ARG A 52 8.97 -9.31 -30.66
CA ARG A 52 7.88 -9.77 -31.55
C ARG A 52 6.47 -9.54 -31.00
N GLN A 53 6.33 -9.33 -29.68
CA GLN A 53 5.08 -9.16 -28.93
C GLN A 53 3.99 -10.19 -29.27
N ARG A 54 4.43 -11.41 -29.60
CA ARG A 54 3.59 -12.55 -29.95
C ARG A 54 4.12 -13.78 -29.24
N GLY A 55 3.24 -14.73 -28.94
CA GLY A 55 3.62 -16.02 -28.37
C GLY A 55 2.45 -16.99 -28.34
N SER A 56 2.77 -18.28 -28.29
CA SER A 56 1.79 -19.33 -27.98
C SER A 56 1.69 -19.61 -26.49
N ALA A 57 0.64 -20.29 -26.05
CA ALA A 57 0.50 -20.66 -24.64
C ALA A 57 1.64 -21.61 -24.19
N ARG A 58 2.16 -22.47 -25.08
CA ARG A 58 3.32 -23.36 -24.80
C ARG A 58 4.60 -22.56 -24.59
N GLU A 59 4.79 -21.54 -25.41
CA GLU A 59 5.95 -20.66 -25.33
C GLU A 59 5.95 -19.84 -24.03
N ILE A 60 4.81 -19.24 -23.69
CA ILE A 60 4.66 -18.45 -22.46
C ILE A 60 4.70 -19.35 -21.21
N SER A 61 4.17 -20.58 -21.26
CA SER A 61 4.26 -21.52 -20.14
C SER A 61 5.70 -21.96 -19.86
N ARG A 62 6.54 -22.06 -20.89
CA ARG A 62 7.98 -22.31 -20.72
C ARG A 62 8.65 -21.15 -19.96
N VAL A 63 8.35 -19.90 -20.32
CA VAL A 63 8.84 -18.71 -19.59
C VAL A 63 8.43 -18.78 -18.12
N ALA A 64 7.12 -18.91 -17.87
CA ALA A 64 6.56 -18.94 -16.53
C ALA A 64 7.15 -20.09 -15.69
N GLY A 65 7.27 -21.29 -16.27
CA GLY A 65 7.87 -22.45 -15.62
C GLY A 65 9.34 -22.23 -15.24
N MET A 66 10.13 -21.61 -16.12
CA MET A 66 11.52 -21.26 -15.83
C MET A 66 11.61 -20.28 -14.65
N ILE A 67 10.81 -19.21 -14.65
CA ILE A 67 10.79 -18.21 -13.55
C ILE A 67 10.39 -18.87 -12.23
N ILE A 68 9.30 -19.64 -12.21
CA ILE A 68 8.82 -20.30 -10.98
C ILE A 68 9.85 -21.32 -10.47
N SER A 69 10.55 -22.02 -11.35
CA SER A 69 11.62 -22.94 -10.95
C SER A 69 12.77 -22.24 -10.25
N MET A 70 13.00 -20.95 -10.51
CA MET A 70 14.06 -20.16 -9.89
C MET A 70 13.70 -19.61 -8.50
N LYS A 71 12.44 -19.81 -8.03
CA LYS A 71 11.92 -19.29 -6.75
C LYS A 71 12.88 -19.40 -5.55
N PRO A 72 13.62 -20.50 -5.31
CA PRO A 72 14.55 -20.57 -4.19
C PRO A 72 15.62 -19.47 -4.17
N ALA A 73 16.03 -18.99 -5.36
CA ALA A 73 17.08 -17.99 -5.53
C ALA A 73 16.56 -16.57 -5.83
N ILE A 74 15.29 -16.42 -6.24
CA ILE A 74 14.69 -15.10 -6.55
C ILE A 74 13.57 -14.69 -5.58
N GLY A 75 13.06 -15.60 -4.76
CA GLY A 75 12.02 -15.32 -3.78
C GLY A 75 10.59 -15.39 -4.31
N SER A 76 9.65 -14.97 -3.47
CA SER A 76 8.20 -15.04 -3.71
C SER A 76 7.72 -14.12 -4.85
N ILE A 77 8.51 -13.11 -5.20
CA ILE A 77 8.27 -12.22 -6.34
C ILE A 77 8.09 -12.99 -7.66
N SER A 78 8.75 -14.15 -7.80
CA SER A 78 8.54 -15.08 -8.92
C SER A 78 7.07 -15.42 -9.14
N GLN A 79 6.30 -15.55 -8.07
CA GLN A 79 4.89 -15.93 -8.13
C GLN A 79 3.98 -14.71 -8.31
N ILE A 80 4.35 -13.57 -7.72
CA ILE A 80 3.59 -12.32 -7.83
C ILE A 80 3.67 -11.78 -9.26
N LEU A 81 4.86 -11.70 -9.85
CA LEU A 81 5.10 -11.08 -11.17
C LEU A 81 5.09 -12.07 -12.35
N THR A 82 4.36 -13.17 -12.21
CA THR A 82 4.13 -14.15 -13.29
C THR A 82 2.64 -14.43 -13.48
N ARG A 83 1.76 -13.68 -12.79
CA ARG A 83 0.32 -13.97 -12.79
C ARG A 83 -0.33 -13.62 -14.11
N HIS A 84 0.08 -12.55 -14.79
CA HIS A 84 -0.44 -12.22 -16.10
C HIS A 84 0.02 -13.23 -17.17
N LEU A 85 1.23 -13.77 -17.05
CA LEU A 85 1.65 -14.92 -17.88
C LEU A 85 0.67 -16.11 -17.70
N PHE A 86 0.29 -16.43 -16.47
CA PHE A 86 -0.67 -17.51 -16.20
C PHE A 86 -2.10 -17.18 -16.65
N PHE A 87 -2.55 -15.94 -16.54
CA PHE A 87 -3.86 -15.52 -17.09
C PHE A 87 -3.89 -15.71 -18.60
N PHE A 88 -2.85 -15.24 -19.30
CA PHE A 88 -2.72 -15.44 -20.74
C PHE A 88 -2.77 -16.92 -21.13
N ILE A 89 -2.01 -17.78 -20.43
CA ILE A 89 -1.99 -19.22 -20.70
C ILE A 89 -3.38 -19.84 -20.53
N ASN A 90 -4.07 -19.53 -19.43
CA ASN A 90 -5.37 -20.12 -19.11
C ASN A 90 -6.51 -19.65 -20.03
N GLU A 91 -6.40 -18.46 -20.61
CA GLU A 91 -7.37 -17.95 -21.58
C GLU A 91 -7.25 -18.60 -22.96
N LYS A 92 -6.11 -19.22 -23.29
CA LYS A 92 -5.89 -19.72 -24.65
C LYS A 92 -6.49 -21.13 -24.82
N PRO A 93 -7.34 -21.34 -25.83
CA PRO A 93 -7.96 -22.65 -26.06
C PRO A 93 -6.98 -23.67 -26.67
N THR A 94 -5.86 -23.22 -27.23
CA THR A 94 -4.89 -24.04 -27.95
C THR A 94 -3.46 -23.72 -27.53
N TRP A 95 -2.60 -24.74 -27.43
CA TRP A 95 -1.24 -24.58 -26.91
C TRP A 95 -0.25 -23.94 -27.90
N ASP A 96 -0.41 -24.21 -29.20
CA ASP A 96 0.63 -23.94 -30.20
C ASP A 96 0.30 -22.78 -31.16
N ARG A 97 -0.95 -22.28 -31.13
CA ARG A 97 -1.36 -21.13 -31.92
C ARG A 97 -0.69 -19.86 -31.41
N GLN A 98 -0.21 -19.03 -32.33
CA GLN A 98 0.37 -17.72 -32.02
C GLN A 98 -0.72 -16.69 -31.74
N HIS A 99 -0.55 -15.94 -30.65
CA HIS A 99 -1.44 -14.85 -30.25
C HIS A 99 -0.63 -13.58 -29.96
N ASN A 100 -1.27 -12.41 -30.08
CA ASN A 100 -0.69 -11.16 -29.61
C ASN A 100 -0.67 -11.17 -28.08
N LEU A 101 0.43 -10.70 -27.51
CA LEU A 101 0.56 -10.52 -26.05
C LEU A 101 -0.13 -9.21 -25.66
N ASN A 102 -0.87 -9.22 -24.54
CA ASN A 102 -1.45 -7.99 -23.99
C ASN A 102 -0.38 -7.19 -23.25
N ASN A 103 -0.70 -5.95 -22.89
CA ASN A 103 0.22 -5.03 -22.25
C ASN A 103 0.75 -5.59 -20.93
N GLU A 104 -0.12 -6.20 -20.12
CA GLU A 104 0.25 -6.74 -18.81
C GLU A 104 1.25 -7.90 -18.91
N VAL A 105 1.12 -8.77 -19.92
CA VAL A 105 2.11 -9.82 -20.20
C VAL A 105 3.43 -9.20 -20.67
N CYS A 106 3.37 -8.23 -21.58
CA CYS A 106 4.56 -7.54 -22.06
C CYS A 106 5.31 -6.84 -20.90
N GLU A 107 4.59 -6.20 -19.98
CA GLU A 107 5.14 -5.59 -18.77
C GLU A 107 5.82 -6.61 -17.86
N GLU A 108 5.20 -7.78 -17.59
CA GLU A 108 5.84 -8.85 -16.82
C GLU A 108 7.10 -9.39 -17.51
N LEU A 109 7.07 -9.59 -18.83
CA LEU A 109 8.24 -10.06 -19.59
C LEU A 109 9.40 -9.05 -19.55
N LEU A 110 9.09 -7.76 -19.74
CA LEU A 110 10.07 -6.66 -19.62
C LEU A 110 10.62 -6.55 -18.21
N PHE A 111 9.76 -6.66 -17.19
CA PHE A 111 10.16 -6.66 -15.80
C PHE A 111 11.21 -7.75 -15.54
N TRP A 112 10.95 -8.99 -15.94
CA TRP A 112 11.90 -10.07 -15.74
C TRP A 112 13.19 -9.86 -16.52
N PHE A 113 13.10 -9.43 -17.77
CA PHE A 113 14.30 -9.18 -18.58
C PHE A 113 15.25 -8.18 -17.92
N ASN A 114 14.71 -7.09 -17.37
CA ASN A 114 15.48 -6.01 -16.74
C ASN A 114 15.97 -6.33 -15.32
N ASN A 115 15.23 -7.16 -14.56
CA ASN A 115 15.48 -7.32 -13.13
C ASN A 115 16.00 -8.70 -12.69
N LEU A 116 16.17 -9.65 -13.62
CA LEU A 116 16.59 -11.02 -13.28
C LEU A 116 17.89 -11.10 -12.47
N ASP A 117 18.91 -10.30 -12.81
CA ASP A 117 20.17 -10.34 -12.06
C ASP A 117 20.04 -9.66 -10.69
N PHE A 118 19.23 -8.60 -10.60
CA PHE A 118 18.98 -7.88 -9.35
C PHE A 118 18.33 -8.79 -8.29
N TYR A 119 17.34 -9.59 -8.71
CA TYR A 119 16.65 -10.52 -7.80
C TYR A 119 17.43 -11.82 -7.56
N ASN A 120 18.53 -12.06 -8.28
CA ASN A 120 19.34 -13.26 -8.09
C ASN A 120 20.17 -13.19 -6.80
N GLY A 121 19.80 -13.94 -5.77
CA GLY A 121 20.52 -13.96 -4.50
C GLY A 121 19.61 -13.89 -3.30
N HIS A 122 18.60 -14.76 -3.25
CA HIS A 122 17.65 -14.81 -2.15
C HIS A 122 18.28 -15.46 -0.90
N LYS A 123 18.02 -14.86 0.27
CA LYS A 123 18.57 -15.32 1.54
C LYS A 123 18.01 -16.71 1.91
N ILE A 124 18.87 -17.57 2.45
CA ILE A 124 18.49 -18.90 2.96
C ILE A 124 17.81 -18.77 4.34
N ARG A 125 18.27 -17.82 5.16
CA ARG A 125 17.62 -17.42 6.42
C ARG A 125 17.32 -15.94 6.37
N THR A 126 16.07 -15.60 6.67
CA THR A 126 15.70 -14.24 7.05
C THR A 126 16.02 -14.06 8.53
N ASN A 127 16.94 -13.13 8.85
CA ASN A 127 17.01 -12.62 10.22
C ASN A 127 15.73 -11.82 10.48
N ASN A 128 14.79 -12.44 11.20
CA ASN A 128 13.46 -11.93 11.51
C ASN A 128 13.49 -10.88 12.64
N SER A 129 14.33 -9.86 12.52
CA SER A 129 14.18 -8.67 13.36
C SER A 129 12.97 -7.88 12.86
N ILE A 130 11.77 -8.37 13.17
CA ILE A 130 10.52 -7.65 12.93
C ILE A 130 10.61 -6.36 13.73
N THR A 131 10.50 -5.22 13.06
CA THR A 131 10.63 -3.91 13.69
C THR A 131 9.28 -3.29 13.99
N LYS A 132 8.23 -3.66 13.25
CA LYS A 132 6.85 -3.20 13.47
C LYS A 132 5.86 -4.35 13.31
N VAL A 133 4.79 -4.29 14.10
CA VAL A 133 3.64 -5.19 13.98
C VAL A 133 2.41 -4.36 13.65
N VAL A 134 1.73 -4.71 12.57
CA VAL A 134 0.58 -3.99 12.03
C VAL A 134 -0.61 -4.94 11.95
N PHE A 135 -1.79 -4.46 12.32
CA PHE A 135 -3.04 -5.18 12.21
C PHE A 135 -3.97 -4.40 11.31
N SER A 136 -4.76 -5.08 10.49
CA SER A 136 -5.79 -4.42 9.67
C SER A 136 -7.04 -5.26 9.58
N ASP A 137 -8.15 -4.58 9.37
CA ASP A 137 -9.43 -5.18 9.01
C ASP A 137 -10.23 -4.22 8.11
N ALA A 138 -11.25 -4.76 7.43
CA ALA A 138 -12.16 -4.00 6.61
C ALA A 138 -13.62 -4.36 6.88
N SER A 139 -14.43 -3.33 7.12
CA SER A 139 -15.88 -3.43 7.18
C SER A 139 -16.51 -3.06 5.84
N GLU A 140 -17.83 -3.22 5.70
CA GLU A 140 -18.55 -2.76 4.51
C GLU A 140 -18.48 -1.25 4.31
N LYS A 141 -18.14 -0.49 5.36
CA LYS A 141 -18.15 0.98 5.35
C LYS A 141 -16.76 1.59 5.14
N GLY A 142 -15.72 0.92 5.59
CA GLY A 142 -14.35 1.45 5.59
C GLY A 142 -13.32 0.43 6.05
N TYR A 143 -12.09 0.88 6.17
CA TYR A 143 -10.98 0.08 6.69
C TYR A 143 -10.46 0.66 8.00
N GLY A 144 -9.79 -0.19 8.76
CA GLY A 144 -9.09 0.19 9.98
C GLY A 144 -7.79 -0.58 10.09
N SER A 145 -6.74 0.09 10.55
CA SER A 145 -5.49 -0.54 10.92
C SER A 145 -4.81 0.18 12.06
N PHE A 146 -3.89 -0.52 12.71
CA PHE A 146 -3.05 0.09 13.72
C PHE A 146 -1.67 -0.55 13.79
N ILE A 147 -0.69 0.27 14.19
CA ILE A 147 0.66 -0.15 14.54
C ILE A 147 0.74 -0.25 16.06
N ILE A 148 1.30 -1.35 16.56
CA ILE A 148 1.61 -1.48 17.99
C ILE A 148 2.83 -0.62 18.33
N GLU A 149 2.67 0.29 19.29
CA GLU A 149 3.76 1.07 19.88
C GLU A 149 3.67 1.05 21.41
N LYS A 150 4.79 1.34 22.08
CA LYS A 150 4.89 1.34 23.55
C LYS A 150 3.97 2.36 24.24
N LEU A 151 3.71 3.49 23.59
CA LEU A 151 2.99 4.64 24.17
C LEU A 151 1.52 4.71 23.72
N GLY A 152 1.03 3.71 22.99
CA GLY A 152 -0.32 3.67 22.44
C GLY A 152 -0.32 3.39 20.95
N ASN A 153 -1.39 2.76 20.47
CA ASN A 153 -1.48 2.35 19.07
C ASN A 153 -1.59 3.56 18.13
N ILE A 154 -0.84 3.53 17.04
CA ILE A 154 -0.99 4.50 15.95
C ILE A 154 -2.05 3.96 15.00
N VAL A 155 -3.13 4.72 14.79
CA VAL A 155 -4.31 4.26 14.05
C VAL A 155 -4.40 4.91 12.68
N ALA A 156 -4.67 4.11 11.65
CA ALA A 156 -5.10 4.57 10.33
C ALA A 156 -6.50 4.05 10.02
N ARG A 157 -7.33 4.91 9.44
CA ARG A 157 -8.68 4.53 8.99
C ARG A 157 -9.23 5.55 8.02
N ASP A 158 -10.09 5.07 7.14
CA ASP A 158 -10.99 5.93 6.39
C ASP A 158 -12.22 5.15 5.92
N ASN A 159 -13.22 5.89 5.44
CA ASN A 159 -14.39 5.31 4.81
C ASN A 159 -14.05 4.90 3.37
N PHE A 160 -14.64 3.80 2.93
CA PHE A 160 -14.60 3.41 1.52
C PHE A 160 -15.50 4.33 0.70
N ASN A 161 -15.12 4.55 -0.56
CA ASN A 161 -16.00 5.19 -1.52
C ASN A 161 -17.11 4.22 -2.00
N TYR A 162 -18.05 4.71 -2.80
CA TYR A 162 -19.21 3.92 -3.22
C TYR A 162 -18.86 2.65 -4.01
N SER A 163 -17.84 2.71 -4.89
CA SER A 163 -17.44 1.55 -5.70
C SER A 163 -16.74 0.47 -4.86
N GLU A 164 -16.03 0.85 -3.80
CA GLU A 164 -15.33 -0.06 -2.89
C GLU A 164 -16.27 -0.80 -1.95
N LYS A 165 -17.33 -0.16 -1.44
CA LYS A 165 -18.28 -0.79 -0.51
C LYS A 165 -18.96 -2.03 -1.10
N GLY A 166 -19.24 -2.03 -2.40
CA GLY A 166 -19.89 -3.13 -3.12
C GLY A 166 -18.99 -4.33 -3.45
N THR A 167 -17.73 -4.32 -3.01
CA THR A 167 -16.77 -5.38 -3.34
C THR A 167 -16.70 -6.48 -2.28
N SER A 168 -16.12 -7.63 -2.66
CA SER A 168 -15.93 -8.78 -1.75
C SER A 168 -15.09 -8.44 -0.52
N SER A 169 -15.27 -9.13 0.62
CA SER A 169 -14.48 -8.82 1.83
C SER A 169 -12.97 -8.95 1.60
N THR A 170 -12.49 -10.00 0.92
CA THR A 170 -11.06 -10.14 0.58
C THR A 170 -10.52 -8.96 -0.24
N TYR A 171 -11.34 -8.36 -1.11
CA TYR A 171 -10.94 -7.16 -1.85
C TYR A 171 -10.79 -5.96 -0.91
N ARG A 172 -11.80 -5.72 -0.06
CA ARG A 172 -11.79 -4.63 0.92
C ARG A 172 -10.66 -4.77 1.94
N GLU A 173 -10.34 -5.97 2.37
CA GLU A 173 -9.23 -6.21 3.30
C GLU A 173 -7.86 -6.08 2.64
N LEU A 174 -7.70 -6.43 1.35
CA LEU A 174 -6.50 -6.08 0.60
C LEU A 174 -6.36 -4.57 0.43
N LEU A 175 -7.47 -3.85 0.20
CA LEU A 175 -7.46 -2.39 0.22
C LEU A 175 -7.09 -1.83 1.60
N ALA A 176 -7.55 -2.45 2.68
CA ALA A 176 -7.13 -2.08 4.03
C ALA A 176 -5.61 -2.15 4.18
N VAL A 177 -4.96 -3.20 3.65
CA VAL A 177 -3.50 -3.30 3.62
C VAL A 177 -2.88 -2.18 2.79
N LYS A 178 -3.35 -1.99 1.55
CA LYS A 178 -2.85 -0.96 0.64
C LYS A 178 -2.92 0.43 1.26
N TYR A 179 -4.11 0.86 1.70
CA TYR A 179 -4.32 2.19 2.25
C TYR A 179 -3.58 2.39 3.56
N SER A 180 -3.46 1.36 4.38
CA SER A 180 -2.69 1.45 5.62
C SER A 180 -1.19 1.60 5.37
N LEU A 181 -0.64 0.92 4.35
CA LEU A 181 0.75 1.15 3.91
C LEU A 181 0.94 2.57 3.38
N GLU A 182 0.01 3.08 2.58
CA GLU A 182 0.03 4.46 2.08
C GLU A 182 -0.10 5.48 3.20
N SER A 183 -0.85 5.16 4.25
CA SER A 183 -1.06 6.04 5.41
C SER A 183 0.17 6.09 6.32
N PHE A 184 0.82 4.94 6.53
CA PHE A 184 1.95 4.80 7.44
C PHE A 184 3.31 4.83 6.75
N TYR A 185 3.39 5.24 5.48
CA TYR A 185 4.62 5.11 4.70
C TYR A 185 5.84 5.70 5.41
N SER A 186 5.71 6.87 6.04
CA SER A 186 6.79 7.53 6.77
C SER A 186 7.26 6.76 8.02
N LEU A 187 6.36 6.00 8.64
CA LEU A 187 6.63 5.17 9.83
C LEU A 187 7.19 3.78 9.46
N LEU A 188 6.84 3.29 8.26
CA LEU A 188 7.19 1.94 7.79
C LEU A 188 8.35 1.93 6.81
N THR A 189 8.83 3.08 6.32
CA THR A 189 9.96 3.15 5.39
C THR A 189 11.21 2.50 5.99
N ASN A 190 11.88 1.65 5.21
CA ASN A 190 13.04 0.83 5.62
C ASN A 190 12.76 -0.14 6.79
N GLN A 191 11.50 -0.52 7.04
CA GLN A 191 11.11 -1.41 8.13
C GLN A 191 10.81 -2.84 7.67
N LYS A 192 10.96 -3.78 8.60
CA LYS A 192 10.49 -5.16 8.44
C LYS A 192 9.22 -5.34 9.25
N ILE A 193 8.11 -5.56 8.57
CA ILE A 193 6.79 -5.49 9.18
C ILE A 193 6.14 -6.87 9.22
N LEU A 194 5.59 -7.22 10.38
CA LEU A 194 4.67 -8.35 10.50
C LEU A 194 3.24 -7.82 10.40
N TRP A 195 2.53 -8.27 9.37
CA TRP A 195 1.17 -7.86 9.08
C TRP A 195 0.17 -8.94 9.46
N HIS A 196 -0.71 -8.61 10.39
CA HIS A 196 -1.78 -9.47 10.84
C HIS A 196 -3.11 -9.14 10.17
N SER A 197 -3.80 -10.19 9.73
CA SER A 197 -5.15 -10.16 9.19
C SER A 197 -5.86 -11.45 9.58
N ASP A 198 -7.16 -11.38 9.80
CA ASP A 198 -8.00 -12.54 10.09
C ASP A 198 -8.48 -13.29 8.84
N ASN A 199 -7.99 -12.90 7.65
CA ASN A 199 -8.30 -13.55 6.38
C ASN A 199 -7.08 -14.24 5.77
N THR A 200 -7.16 -15.56 5.70
CA THR A 200 -6.10 -16.41 5.13
C THR A 200 -5.84 -16.08 3.66
N ASN A 201 -6.85 -15.63 2.91
CA ASN A 201 -6.68 -15.23 1.52
C ASN A 201 -5.82 -13.98 1.39
N VAL A 202 -6.01 -12.97 2.26
CA VAL A 202 -5.21 -11.74 2.25
C VAL A 202 -3.76 -12.06 2.52
N ALA A 203 -3.49 -12.82 3.58
CA ALA A 203 -2.14 -13.23 3.94
C ALA A 203 -1.45 -13.99 2.79
N ARG A 204 -2.17 -14.92 2.14
CA ARG A 204 -1.66 -15.67 0.99
C ARG A 204 -1.45 -14.80 -0.24
N ILE A 205 -2.40 -13.93 -0.59
CA ILE A 205 -2.34 -13.11 -1.81
C ILE A 205 -1.16 -12.15 -1.77
N ILE A 206 -0.88 -11.52 -0.62
CA ILE A 206 0.28 -10.63 -0.49
C ILE A 206 1.60 -11.39 -0.68
N GLN A 207 1.67 -12.65 -0.24
CA GLN A 207 2.89 -13.46 -0.38
C GLN A 207 3.10 -13.99 -1.80
N ILE A 208 2.05 -14.45 -2.49
CA ILE A 208 2.20 -15.22 -3.73
C ILE A 208 1.35 -14.73 -4.91
N GLY A 209 0.61 -13.64 -4.74
CA GLY A 209 -0.35 -13.13 -5.72
C GLY A 209 -1.67 -13.90 -5.75
N SER A 210 -2.59 -13.42 -6.59
CA SER A 210 -3.94 -13.97 -6.75
C SER A 210 -4.17 -14.59 -8.13
N ARG A 211 -5.13 -15.51 -8.20
CA ARG A 211 -5.69 -16.03 -9.46
C ARG A 211 -6.84 -15.18 -10.01
N LYS A 212 -7.30 -14.18 -9.25
CA LYS A 212 -8.35 -13.25 -9.68
C LYS A 212 -7.68 -11.93 -10.10
N PRO A 213 -7.85 -11.46 -11.35
CA PRO A 213 -7.16 -10.26 -11.85
C PRO A 213 -7.33 -9.02 -10.96
N HIS A 214 -8.56 -8.75 -10.50
CA HIS A 214 -8.82 -7.59 -9.63
C HIS A 214 -8.09 -7.66 -8.27
N LEU A 215 -7.92 -8.85 -7.67
CA LEU A 215 -7.13 -9.01 -6.43
C LEU A 215 -5.63 -8.97 -6.71
N GLN A 216 -5.21 -9.48 -7.88
CA GLN A 216 -3.82 -9.46 -8.30
C GLN A 216 -3.33 -8.03 -8.51
N ASN A 217 -4.16 -7.15 -9.07
CA ASN A 217 -3.83 -5.73 -9.23
C ASN A 217 -3.56 -5.05 -7.89
N ILE A 218 -4.38 -5.31 -6.86
CA ILE A 218 -4.11 -4.77 -5.52
C ILE A 218 -2.83 -5.37 -4.92
N ALA A 219 -2.59 -6.68 -5.09
CA ALA A 219 -1.35 -7.31 -4.63
C ALA A 219 -0.10 -6.68 -5.27
N LEU A 220 -0.18 -6.31 -6.55
CA LEU A 220 0.88 -5.59 -7.26
C LEU A 220 1.06 -4.16 -6.76
N ASP A 221 -0.04 -3.45 -6.46
CA ASP A 221 0.04 -2.12 -5.85
C ASP A 221 0.73 -2.18 -4.47
N ILE A 222 0.34 -3.14 -3.62
CA ILE A 222 0.98 -3.39 -2.33
C ILE A 222 2.47 -3.69 -2.52
N PHE A 223 2.80 -4.57 -3.47
CA PHE A 223 4.18 -4.92 -3.77
C PHE A 223 5.00 -3.70 -4.23
N LYS A 224 4.45 -2.88 -5.13
CA LYS A 224 5.09 -1.63 -5.61
C LYS A 224 5.29 -0.62 -4.47
N LEU A 225 4.33 -0.50 -3.56
CA LEU A 225 4.47 0.35 -2.36
C LEU A 225 5.62 -0.16 -1.48
N CYS A 226 5.68 -1.46 -1.23
CA CYS A 226 6.75 -2.06 -0.46
C CYS A 226 8.12 -1.83 -1.09
N LEU A 227 8.25 -1.97 -2.41
CA LEU A 227 9.49 -1.64 -3.12
C LEU A 227 9.85 -0.16 -3.03
N LYS A 228 8.87 0.73 -3.23
CA LYS A 228 9.08 2.19 -3.23
C LYS A 228 9.61 2.70 -1.88
N PHE A 229 9.14 2.11 -0.78
CA PHE A 229 9.48 2.54 0.58
C PHE A 229 10.43 1.58 1.31
N ASP A 230 11.05 0.63 0.59
CA ASP A 230 11.93 -0.41 1.13
C ASP A 230 11.34 -1.14 2.36
N ILE A 231 10.09 -1.59 2.22
CA ILE A 231 9.33 -2.30 3.27
C ILE A 231 9.41 -3.80 3.03
N GLU A 232 9.93 -4.55 3.99
CA GLU A 232 9.89 -6.01 3.99
C GLU A 232 8.62 -6.47 4.72
N ILE A 233 7.54 -6.75 3.98
CA ILE A 233 6.26 -7.21 4.54
C ILE A 233 6.21 -8.73 4.66
N THR A 234 5.96 -9.21 5.87
CA THR A 234 5.58 -10.61 6.16
C THR A 234 4.15 -10.63 6.66
N THR A 235 3.28 -11.39 6.01
CA THR A 235 1.89 -11.53 6.45
C THR A 235 1.70 -12.80 7.27
N GLN A 236 0.85 -12.71 8.29
CA GLN A 236 0.46 -13.84 9.13
C GLN A 236 -1.04 -13.78 9.43
N TRP A 237 -1.74 -14.87 9.12
CA TRP A 237 -3.12 -15.03 9.53
C TRP A 237 -3.23 -15.17 11.05
N ILE A 238 -4.23 -14.52 11.64
CA ILE A 238 -4.58 -14.65 13.05
C ILE A 238 -6.06 -14.97 13.22
N PRO A 239 -6.47 -15.69 14.28
CA PRO A 239 -7.88 -15.83 14.61
C PRO A 239 -8.55 -14.48 14.86
N ARG A 240 -9.84 -14.35 14.51
CA ARG A 240 -10.60 -13.10 14.58
C ARG A 240 -10.68 -12.52 15.99
N GLU A 241 -10.63 -13.38 17.01
CA GLU A 241 -10.64 -12.98 18.42
C GLU A 241 -9.42 -12.12 18.78
N TYR A 242 -8.31 -12.27 18.06
CA TYR A 242 -7.10 -11.46 18.24
C TYR A 242 -7.08 -10.21 17.35
N ASN A 243 -8.05 -10.03 16.44
CA ASN A 243 -8.13 -8.88 15.53
C ASN A 243 -9.25 -7.88 15.90
N GLN A 244 -9.81 -7.97 17.11
CA GLN A 244 -10.97 -7.18 17.54
C GLN A 244 -10.75 -5.67 17.47
N ILE A 245 -9.53 -5.19 17.78
CA ILE A 245 -9.20 -3.76 17.72
C ILE A 245 -9.31 -3.24 16.28
N ALA A 246 -8.76 -3.97 15.31
CA ALA A 246 -8.83 -3.57 13.90
C ALA A 246 -10.28 -3.60 13.38
N ASP A 247 -11.07 -4.61 13.77
CA ASP A 247 -12.50 -4.73 13.44
C ASP A 247 -13.33 -3.57 14.01
N GLN A 248 -13.03 -3.11 15.24
CA GLN A 248 -13.68 -1.93 15.82
C GLN A 248 -13.31 -0.65 15.07
N ILE A 249 -12.03 -0.46 14.74
CA ILE A 249 -11.56 0.72 13.99
C ILE A 249 -12.21 0.75 12.59
N SER A 250 -12.30 -0.40 11.91
CA SER A 250 -12.86 -0.49 10.55
C SER A 250 -14.37 -0.20 10.50
N LYS A 251 -15.07 -0.42 11.62
CA LYS A 251 -16.51 -0.16 11.79
C LYS A 251 -16.82 1.23 12.34
N TYR A 252 -15.80 1.98 12.77
CA TYR A 252 -15.99 3.33 13.30
C TYR A 252 -16.64 4.25 12.27
N ILE A 253 -17.64 5.00 12.68
CA ILE A 253 -18.31 6.02 11.87
C ILE A 253 -18.05 7.36 12.52
N ASP A 254 -17.40 8.26 11.79
CA ASP A 254 -17.19 9.62 12.26
C ASP A 254 -18.39 10.49 11.89
N TYR A 255 -19.29 10.70 12.85
CA TYR A 255 -20.46 11.55 12.66
C TYR A 255 -20.10 13.04 12.54
N ASP A 256 -18.87 13.41 12.95
CA ASP A 256 -18.35 14.77 12.88
C ASP A 256 -17.54 15.05 11.59
N ASP A 257 -17.42 14.09 10.66
CA ASP A 257 -16.71 14.25 9.37
C ASP A 257 -17.60 14.94 8.31
N TRP A 258 -18.16 16.09 8.69
CA TRP A 258 -19.00 16.90 7.82
C TRP A 258 -18.14 17.83 6.94
N SER A 259 -18.60 18.07 5.71
CA SER A 259 -17.97 18.99 4.78
C SER A 259 -19.02 19.57 3.85
N ILE A 260 -18.72 20.73 3.25
CA ILE A 260 -19.52 21.31 2.16
C ILE A 260 -19.28 20.59 0.83
N ASP A 261 -20.15 20.81 -0.15
CA ASP A 261 -19.97 20.36 -1.53
C ASP A 261 -18.86 21.15 -2.25
N TYR A 262 -18.47 20.68 -3.44
CA TYR A 262 -17.36 21.28 -4.19
C TYR A 262 -17.73 22.62 -4.86
N GLU A 263 -19.00 22.85 -5.22
CA GLU A 263 -19.45 24.09 -5.83
C GLU A 263 -19.40 25.23 -4.81
N SER A 264 -19.94 25.00 -3.61
CA SER A 264 -19.85 25.91 -2.47
C SER A 264 -18.40 26.21 -2.09
N PHE A 265 -17.53 25.19 -2.04
CA PHE A 265 -16.11 25.39 -1.79
C PHE A 265 -15.45 26.26 -2.86
N SER A 266 -15.75 26.00 -4.14
CA SER A 266 -15.18 26.75 -5.27
C SER A 266 -15.59 28.23 -5.22
N TYR A 267 -16.86 28.52 -4.93
CA TYR A 267 -17.34 29.89 -4.74
C TYR A 267 -16.58 30.63 -3.64
N ILE A 268 -16.34 29.96 -2.50
CA ILE A 268 -15.57 30.55 -1.40
C ILE A 268 -14.12 30.77 -1.83
N GLN A 269 -13.50 29.81 -2.52
CA GLN A 269 -12.13 29.94 -2.98
C GLN A 269 -11.95 31.11 -3.95
N GLU A 270 -12.89 31.32 -4.88
CA GLU A 270 -12.87 32.47 -5.80
C GLU A 270 -12.96 33.81 -5.05
N LYS A 271 -13.76 33.86 -3.99
CA LYS A 271 -14.00 35.08 -3.22
C LYS A 271 -12.86 35.47 -2.28
N PHE A 272 -12.21 34.49 -1.64
CA PHE A 272 -11.21 34.75 -0.60
C PHE A 272 -9.78 34.45 -1.01
N GLY A 273 -9.58 33.70 -2.10
CA GLY A 273 -8.28 33.29 -2.60
C GLY A 273 -8.06 31.78 -2.53
N LYS A 274 -7.06 31.31 -3.27
CA LYS A 274 -6.73 29.88 -3.41
C LYS A 274 -6.23 29.30 -2.09
N PHE A 275 -6.95 28.32 -1.56
CA PHE A 275 -6.51 27.56 -0.40
C PHE A 275 -5.32 26.66 -0.74
N THR A 276 -4.39 26.56 0.19
CA THR A 276 -3.18 25.73 0.04
C THR A 276 -3.16 24.56 1.00
N PHE A 277 -4.05 24.55 1.99
CA PHE A 277 -4.11 23.49 2.99
C PHE A 277 -5.53 23.32 3.54
N ASP A 278 -5.98 22.07 3.67
CA ASP A 278 -7.22 21.69 4.33
C ASP A 278 -6.91 21.12 5.72
N ARG A 279 -7.36 21.80 6.79
CA ARG A 279 -6.94 21.46 8.16
C ARG A 279 -7.81 20.41 8.83
N PHE A 280 -8.99 20.10 8.31
CA PHE A 280 -9.93 19.21 8.96
C PHE A 280 -10.62 18.35 7.90
N ALA A 281 -9.87 17.39 7.35
CA ALA A 281 -10.35 16.54 6.27
C ALA A 281 -9.99 15.06 6.47
N SER A 282 -10.60 14.22 5.65
CA SER A 282 -10.32 12.82 5.42
C SER A 282 -9.85 12.61 3.98
N TYR A 283 -9.43 11.39 3.65
CA TYR A 283 -9.05 11.04 2.29
C TYR A 283 -10.19 11.31 1.30
N THR A 284 -11.43 11.18 1.76
CA THR A 284 -12.63 11.23 0.90
C THR A 284 -13.25 12.62 0.76
N ASN A 285 -13.05 13.53 1.73
CA ASN A 285 -13.71 14.84 1.72
C ASN A 285 -12.76 16.04 1.54
N ARG A 286 -11.44 15.81 1.48
CA ARG A 286 -10.44 16.89 1.33
C ARG A 286 -10.77 17.81 0.15
N LYS A 287 -10.56 19.12 0.36
CA LYS A 287 -10.79 20.13 -0.68
C LYS A 287 -9.55 20.53 -1.46
N VAL A 288 -8.38 20.23 -0.91
CA VAL A 288 -7.08 20.43 -1.56
C VAL A 288 -6.17 19.23 -1.28
N ASP A 289 -5.10 19.10 -2.08
CA ASP A 289 -4.19 17.95 -2.00
C ASP A 289 -3.41 17.88 -0.68
N SER A 290 -3.08 19.03 -0.09
CA SER A 290 -2.39 19.11 1.20
C SER A 290 -3.41 19.20 2.33
N PHE A 291 -3.49 18.17 3.17
CA PHE A 291 -4.50 18.13 4.23
C PHE A 291 -4.04 17.46 5.52
N ASN A 292 -4.71 17.79 6.62
CA ASN A 292 -4.58 17.13 7.92
C ASN A 292 -5.85 16.33 8.24
N SER A 293 -5.69 15.24 8.98
CA SER A 293 -6.77 14.31 9.30
C SER A 293 -6.80 13.93 10.78
N LYS A 294 -7.95 13.43 11.24
CA LYS A 294 -8.12 12.95 12.63
C LYS A 294 -7.37 11.65 12.93
N PHE A 295 -7.26 10.79 11.92
CA PHE A 295 -6.49 9.53 11.96
C PHE A 295 -5.59 9.47 10.73
N TYR A 296 -4.58 8.60 10.73
CA TYR A 296 -3.77 8.38 9.53
C TYR A 296 -4.68 7.89 8.39
N CYS A 297 -4.50 8.45 7.19
CA CYS A 297 -5.16 8.01 5.97
C CYS A 297 -4.27 8.36 4.76
N PRO A 298 -4.51 7.78 3.56
CA PRO A 298 -3.63 7.99 2.42
C PRO A 298 -3.47 9.48 2.07
N GLY A 299 -2.22 9.94 1.99
CA GLY A 299 -1.89 11.32 1.62
C GLY A 299 -2.05 12.36 2.71
N THR A 300 -2.46 12.00 3.94
CA THR A 300 -2.44 12.95 5.06
C THR A 300 -1.03 13.46 5.32
N LEU A 301 -0.90 14.77 5.54
CA LEU A 301 0.37 15.41 5.88
C LEU A 301 0.56 15.58 7.39
N GLY A 302 -0.43 15.19 8.19
CA GLY A 302 -0.34 15.21 9.64
C GLY A 302 -1.65 14.81 10.29
N VAL A 303 -1.53 14.05 11.37
CA VAL A 303 -2.65 13.67 12.23
C VAL A 303 -2.75 14.64 13.39
N ASP A 304 -3.97 14.98 13.78
CA ASP A 304 -4.25 16.06 14.74
C ASP A 304 -3.74 17.41 14.25
N SER A 305 -4.65 18.14 13.60
CA SER A 305 -4.37 19.44 12.99
C SER A 305 -3.79 20.47 13.95
N PHE A 306 -4.08 20.36 15.25
CA PHE A 306 -3.60 21.28 16.28
C PHE A 306 -2.13 21.07 16.66
N THR A 307 -1.50 19.99 16.19
CA THR A 307 -0.05 19.77 16.36
C THR A 307 0.78 20.43 15.25
N CYS A 308 0.13 20.89 14.18
CA CYS A 308 0.78 21.44 13.00
C CYS A 308 0.83 22.97 13.01
N ASP A 309 1.87 23.54 12.40
CA ASP A 309 1.95 24.98 12.16
C ASP A 309 1.09 25.40 10.95
N TRP A 310 0.29 26.45 11.13
CA TRP A 310 -0.64 26.98 10.12
C TRP A 310 -0.16 28.29 9.48
N SER A 311 1.01 28.81 9.89
CA SER A 311 1.50 30.15 9.54
C SER A 311 1.80 30.36 8.05
N ASN A 312 2.38 29.34 7.39
CA ASN A 312 2.90 29.43 6.02
C ASN A 312 1.87 29.09 4.93
N HIS A 313 0.60 28.93 5.30
CA HIS A 313 -0.45 28.48 4.39
C HIS A 313 -1.67 29.40 4.44
N PHE A 314 -2.41 29.45 3.33
CA PHE A 314 -3.79 29.90 3.35
C PHE A 314 -4.69 28.68 3.60
N ASN A 315 -5.31 28.67 4.78
CA ASN A 315 -5.94 27.49 5.37
C ASN A 315 -7.45 27.48 5.08
N TRP A 316 -7.95 26.34 4.60
CA TRP A 316 -9.36 25.98 4.66
C TRP A 316 -9.63 25.32 6.02
N LEU A 317 -10.57 25.88 6.79
CA LEU A 317 -10.91 25.40 8.13
C LEU A 317 -12.40 25.05 8.17
N CYS A 318 -12.70 23.75 8.18
CA CYS A 318 -14.05 23.21 8.34
C CYS A 318 -14.07 22.21 9.51
N PRO A 319 -13.78 22.64 10.74
CA PRO A 319 -13.64 21.73 11.88
C PRO A 319 -14.99 21.15 12.33
N PRO A 320 -14.98 20.01 13.04
CA PRO A 320 -16.09 19.62 13.91
C PRO A 320 -16.58 20.78 14.79
N ILE A 321 -17.89 20.85 15.02
CA ILE A 321 -18.50 22.00 15.70
C ILE A 321 -17.92 22.22 17.10
N SER A 322 -17.60 21.14 17.81
CA SER A 322 -16.95 21.17 19.12
C SER A 322 -15.54 21.76 19.11
N LEU A 323 -14.85 21.80 17.96
CA LEU A 323 -13.45 22.23 17.83
C LEU A 323 -13.30 23.64 17.25
N ILE A 324 -14.39 24.36 16.97
CA ILE A 324 -14.34 25.72 16.41
C ILE A 324 -13.59 26.69 17.34
N GLY A 325 -13.82 26.60 18.66
CA GLY A 325 -13.14 27.43 19.65
C GLY A 325 -11.62 27.25 19.62
N ASP A 326 -11.18 25.99 19.66
CA ASP A 326 -9.76 25.62 19.59
C ASP A 326 -9.13 26.00 18.25
N THR A 327 -9.88 25.85 17.14
CA THR A 327 -9.48 26.31 15.81
C THR A 327 -9.17 27.79 15.77
N LEU A 328 -10.01 28.63 16.39
CA LEU A 328 -9.76 30.07 16.47
C LEU A 328 -8.56 30.42 17.35
N GLN A 329 -8.34 29.67 18.43
CA GLN A 329 -7.20 29.86 19.31
C GLN A 329 -5.89 29.46 18.62
N HIS A 330 -5.86 28.30 17.98
CA HIS A 330 -4.68 27.77 17.30
C HIS A 330 -4.30 28.61 16.08
N LEU A 331 -5.28 29.02 15.25
CA LEU A 331 -5.03 29.94 14.14
C LEU A 331 -4.35 31.24 14.62
N LYS A 332 -4.78 31.77 15.76
CA LYS A 332 -4.17 32.96 16.38
C LYS A 332 -2.75 32.67 16.89
N SER A 333 -2.55 31.55 17.58
CA SER A 333 -1.25 31.14 18.12
C SER A 333 -0.21 30.96 17.01
N CYS A 334 -0.57 30.30 15.91
CA CYS A 334 0.28 30.13 14.73
C CYS A 334 0.44 31.40 13.90
N LYS A 335 -0.31 32.48 14.19
CA LYS A 335 -0.41 33.66 13.30
C LYS A 335 -0.82 33.26 11.86
N GLY A 336 -1.62 32.22 11.74
CA GLY A 336 -2.07 31.68 10.45
C GLY A 336 -3.15 32.55 9.81
N LYS A 337 -3.39 32.30 8.51
CA LYS A 337 -4.43 32.97 7.72
C LYS A 337 -5.31 31.92 7.06
N GLY A 338 -6.61 32.18 6.95
CA GLY A 338 -7.52 31.23 6.35
C GLY A 338 -8.98 31.65 6.41
N VAL A 339 -9.84 30.78 5.91
CA VAL A 339 -11.30 30.91 5.99
C VAL A 339 -11.83 29.81 6.90
N LEU A 340 -12.56 30.23 7.93
CA LEU A 340 -13.28 29.34 8.83
C LEU A 340 -14.74 29.25 8.39
N PHE A 341 -15.15 28.05 7.99
CA PHE A 341 -16.52 27.74 7.65
C PHE A 341 -17.23 27.17 8.88
N VAL A 342 -18.36 27.77 9.25
CA VAL A 342 -19.18 27.34 10.38
C VAL A 342 -20.66 27.48 10.06
N PRO A 343 -21.54 26.62 10.61
CA PRO A 343 -22.98 26.82 10.51
C PRO A 343 -23.42 28.16 11.13
N LEU A 344 -24.48 28.75 10.57
CA LEU A 344 -25.09 29.97 11.09
C LEU A 344 -25.97 29.70 12.31
N TRP A 345 -25.36 29.36 13.45
CA TRP A 345 -26.07 29.06 14.70
C TRP A 345 -25.80 30.12 15.77
N ARG A 346 -26.69 31.10 15.87
CA ARG A 346 -26.52 32.26 16.77
C ARG A 346 -26.49 31.89 18.25
N SER A 347 -27.09 30.77 18.63
CA SER A 347 -27.10 30.23 20.00
C SER A 347 -25.88 29.36 20.32
N ALA A 348 -25.04 29.02 19.33
CA ALA A 348 -23.92 28.13 19.56
C ALA A 348 -22.78 28.82 20.34
N TYR A 349 -22.02 28.02 21.10
CA TYR A 349 -20.96 28.51 21.97
C TYR A 349 -19.86 29.31 21.23
N TYR A 350 -19.63 29.01 19.95
CA TYR A 350 -18.62 29.67 19.13
C TYR A 350 -19.10 31.02 18.56
N TRP A 351 -20.41 31.28 18.52
CA TRP A 351 -20.96 32.49 17.91
C TRP A 351 -20.44 33.79 18.55
N PRO A 352 -20.35 33.92 19.88
CA PRO A 352 -19.72 35.08 20.52
C PRO A 352 -18.23 35.23 20.19
N LEU A 353 -17.52 34.12 19.94
CA LEU A 353 -16.08 34.13 19.67
C LEU A 353 -15.74 34.77 18.31
N ILE A 354 -16.62 34.56 17.31
CA ILE A 354 -16.46 35.10 15.96
C ILE A 354 -17.08 36.50 15.79
N THR A 355 -18.08 36.87 16.60
CA THR A 355 -18.80 38.16 16.48
C THR A 355 -18.27 39.26 17.40
N LYS A 356 -17.79 38.95 18.61
CA LYS A 356 -17.35 39.97 19.59
C LYS A 356 -15.93 40.50 19.34
N ARG A 357 -15.12 39.85 18.51
CA ARG A 357 -13.74 40.27 18.24
C ARG A 357 -13.71 41.41 17.21
N ARG A 358 -13.87 42.66 17.68
CA ARG A 358 -13.54 43.88 16.93
C ARG A 358 -12.04 43.86 16.58
N GLY A 359 -11.68 43.39 15.38
CA GLY A 359 -10.35 43.63 14.80
C GLY A 359 -9.67 42.50 14.00
N LEU A 360 -10.22 41.27 13.95
CA LEU A 360 -9.48 40.14 13.33
C LEU A 360 -10.24 39.32 12.27
N SER A 361 -11.52 39.59 12.00
CA SER A 361 -12.30 38.80 11.05
C SER A 361 -13.34 39.64 10.30
N ARG A 362 -13.33 39.57 8.96
CA ARG A 362 -14.50 39.93 8.15
C ARG A 362 -15.46 38.75 8.21
N VAL A 363 -16.48 38.83 9.05
CA VAL A 363 -17.55 37.83 9.08
C VAL A 363 -18.47 38.10 7.89
N LEU A 364 -18.50 37.18 6.93
CA LEU A 364 -19.47 37.18 5.85
C LEU A 364 -20.53 36.13 6.19
N CYS A 365 -21.71 36.59 6.62
CA CYS A 365 -22.88 35.74 6.73
C CYS A 365 -23.55 35.70 5.36
N GLN A 366 -23.54 34.54 4.70
CA GLN A 366 -24.39 34.24 3.56
C GLN A 366 -25.19 33.00 3.90
N ASP A 367 -26.50 33.05 3.63
CA ASP A 367 -27.31 31.84 3.59
C ASP A 367 -26.87 31.08 2.32
N ILE A 368 -26.24 29.93 2.52
CA ILE A 368 -25.81 29.00 1.45
C ILE A 368 -26.81 27.85 1.41
#